data_AF-A0A850LLE9-F1
#
_entry.id   AF-A0A850LLE9-F1
#
_cell.length_a   1.000
_cell.length_b   1.000
_cell.length_c   1.000
_cell.angle_alpha   90.00
_cell.angle_beta   90.00
_cell.angle_gamma   90.00
#
_symmetry.space_group_name_H-M   'P 1'
#
loop_
_entity.id
_entity.type
_entity.pdbx_description
1 polymer ?
#
loop_
_entity_poly.entity_id
_entity_poly.type
_entity_poly.pdbx_seq_one_letter_code
_entity_poly.pdbx_strand_id
1 'polypeptide(L)'
;MNVLSKLAAMGALVALAACTNPEDLGDGNSVDLNGAGAGSGLVGDPTSPAYFSQAIGDRVLFAVDQSTLGPEAQATLGAQAQWLLTNTDYTATIEGHADEQGTREYNLALGARRANAAREFLISRGVAGSRLKTVSYGKERPIEICSDEACYSKNRRAVTVLTTDLTG
;
A
#
# COMPACT_ATOMS: atom_id res chain seq x y z
N MET A 1 62.48 -13.64 28.99
CA MET A 1 62.00 -14.57 30.03
C MET A 1 60.48 -14.68 29.92
N ASN A 2 59.98 -15.90 29.77
CA ASN A 2 58.58 -16.26 29.98
C ASN A 2 58.17 -16.00 31.43
N VAL A 3 56.94 -15.53 31.66
CA VAL A 3 56.05 -16.10 32.68
C VAL A 3 54.59 -16.03 32.21
N LEU A 4 54.05 -17.19 31.86
CA LEU A 4 52.62 -17.49 31.87
C LEU A 4 52.11 -17.49 33.32
N SER A 5 50.88 -17.03 33.58
CA SER A 5 49.78 -17.89 34.07
C SER A 5 48.63 -17.16 34.80
N LYS A 6 47.43 -17.35 34.24
CA LYS A 6 46.16 -17.83 34.87
C LYS A 6 45.16 -16.89 35.58
N LEU A 7 43.89 -17.21 35.27
CA LEU A 7 42.60 -17.05 35.98
C LEU A 7 41.97 -15.65 35.95
N ALA A 8 40.83 -15.39 35.28
CA ALA A 8 39.46 -15.95 35.33
C ALA A 8 38.50 -15.04 36.13
N ALA A 9 37.53 -14.41 35.43
CA ALA A 9 36.27 -13.90 35.96
C ALA A 9 35.39 -13.51 34.73
N MET A 10 34.46 -14.36 34.29
CA MET A 10 33.04 -14.41 34.68
C MET A 10 32.31 -13.07 34.44
N GLY A 11 31.50 -13.02 33.38
CA GLY A 11 30.70 -11.85 33.00
C GLY A 11 29.41 -12.24 32.28
N ALA A 12 28.37 -12.47 33.10
CA ALA A 12 26.91 -12.46 32.87
C ALA A 12 26.33 -12.71 31.45
N LEU A 13 25.75 -13.90 31.27
CA LEU A 13 24.64 -14.14 30.34
C LEU A 13 23.32 -13.72 31.01
N VAL A 14 22.72 -12.63 30.57
CA VAL A 14 21.35 -12.25 30.95
C VAL A 14 20.39 -12.95 29.97
N ALA A 15 19.78 -14.04 30.42
CA ALA A 15 18.64 -14.66 29.76
C ALA A 15 17.35 -14.06 30.33
N LEU A 16 16.66 -13.22 29.55
CA LEU A 16 15.29 -12.85 29.85
C LEU A 16 14.38 -14.03 29.49
N ALA A 17 14.06 -14.86 30.48
CA ALA A 17 12.93 -15.78 30.40
C ALA A 17 11.64 -15.00 30.67
N ALA A 18 10.93 -14.62 29.61
CA ALA A 18 9.55 -14.16 29.72
C ALA A 18 8.65 -15.39 29.86
N CYS A 19 8.28 -15.74 31.09
CA CYS A 19 7.15 -16.63 31.33
C CYS A 19 5.86 -15.84 31.09
N THR A 20 5.02 -16.30 30.17
CA THR A 20 3.63 -15.84 30.06
C THR A 20 2.69 -17.03 30.12
N ASN A 21 1.60 -16.82 30.87
CA ASN A 21 0.31 -17.51 30.91
C ASN A 21 -0.04 -18.13 32.27
N PRO A 22 -1.32 -18.20 32.61
CA PRO A 22 -2.34 -17.14 32.64
C PRO A 22 -3.03 -17.15 34.03
N GLU A 23 -4.23 -16.58 34.14
CA GLU A 23 -5.18 -16.64 35.27
C GLU A 23 -5.33 -15.35 36.10
N ASP A 24 -6.34 -14.59 35.67
CA ASP A 24 -7.37 -13.97 36.51
C ASP A 24 -6.91 -13.08 37.67
N LEU A 25 -6.73 -11.79 37.36
CA LEU A 25 -7.15 -10.70 38.24
C LEU A 25 -7.88 -9.67 37.38
N GLY A 26 -9.20 -9.73 37.41
CA GLY A 26 -10.06 -8.68 36.88
C GLY A 26 -9.72 -7.34 37.53
N ASP A 27 -9.21 -6.42 36.70
CA ASP A 27 -9.24 -5.00 36.98
C ASP A 27 -9.86 -4.31 35.76
N GLY A 28 -11.05 -3.75 35.99
CA GLY A 28 -11.92 -3.22 34.96
C GLY A 28 -11.38 -1.90 34.42
N ASN A 29 -10.57 -1.98 33.37
CA ASN A 29 -10.46 -0.90 32.40
C ASN A 29 -11.08 -1.34 31.07
N SER A 30 -12.38 -1.68 31.13
CA SER A 30 -13.23 -1.60 29.96
C SER A 30 -13.31 -0.13 29.57
N VAL A 31 -12.43 0.29 28.67
CA VAL A 31 -12.74 1.38 27.74
C VAL A 31 -13.90 0.90 26.88
N ASP A 32 -15.10 1.03 27.44
CA ASP A 32 -16.35 0.91 26.71
C ASP A 32 -16.43 2.13 25.79
N LEU A 33 -15.97 1.93 24.56
CA LEU A 33 -16.04 2.89 23.46
C LEU A 33 -17.44 2.91 22.82
N ASN A 34 -18.52 2.74 23.59
CA ASN A 34 -19.84 3.26 23.22
C ASN A 34 -19.90 4.80 23.31
N GLY A 35 -18.84 5.45 22.81
CA GLY A 35 -18.86 6.85 22.44
C GLY A 35 -19.47 6.96 21.06
N ALA A 36 -20.75 7.34 21.01
CA ALA A 36 -21.37 7.92 19.83
C ALA A 36 -20.53 9.15 19.39
N GLY A 37 -19.57 8.90 18.52
CA GLY A 37 -18.64 9.89 17.99
C GLY A 37 -18.29 9.49 16.57
N ALA A 38 -18.89 10.19 15.61
CA ALA A 38 -18.55 10.10 14.19
C ALA A 38 -17.02 10.26 14.01
N GLY A 39 -16.34 9.24 13.50
CA GLY A 39 -14.87 9.25 13.44
C GLY A 39 -14.22 8.12 12.65
N SER A 40 -14.12 8.34 11.33
CA SER A 40 -13.01 8.01 10.44
C SER A 40 -12.47 6.55 10.38
N GLY A 41 -12.75 5.91 9.23
CA GLY A 41 -12.24 4.62 8.75
C GLY A 41 -10.93 4.10 9.35
N LEU A 42 -11.07 3.19 10.31
CA LEU A 42 -9.97 2.42 10.88
C LEU A 42 -9.62 1.25 9.94
N VAL A 43 -8.34 0.83 9.96
CA VAL A 43 -7.86 -0.36 9.23
C VAL A 43 -8.58 -1.65 9.67
N GLY A 44 -9.25 -1.65 10.81
CA GLY A 44 -10.08 -2.78 11.26
C GLY A 44 -11.41 -2.92 10.52
N ASP A 45 -11.88 -1.87 9.83
CA ASP A 45 -13.11 -1.92 9.03
C ASP A 45 -12.79 -2.33 7.59
N PRO A 46 -13.20 -3.53 7.14
CA PRO A 46 -12.92 -4.03 5.81
C PRO A 46 -13.60 -3.24 4.69
N THR A 47 -14.53 -2.32 4.98
CA THR A 47 -15.22 -1.46 4.00
C THR A 47 -14.62 -0.06 3.91
N SER A 48 -13.59 0.23 4.71
CA SER A 48 -12.98 1.55 4.77
C SER A 48 -11.90 1.78 3.69
N PRO A 49 -11.68 3.04 3.25
CA PRO A 49 -10.54 3.37 2.38
C PRO A 49 -9.17 3.10 3.02
N ALA A 50 -9.08 3.17 4.35
CA ALA A 50 -7.86 2.83 5.08
C ALA A 50 -7.52 1.34 4.92
N TYR A 51 -8.51 0.45 5.03
CA TYR A 51 -8.32 -0.97 4.76
C TYR A 51 -7.87 -1.23 3.33
N PHE A 52 -8.49 -0.58 2.34
CA PHE A 52 -8.11 -0.71 0.94
C PHE A 52 -6.62 -0.35 0.72
N SER A 53 -6.18 0.80 1.21
CA SER A 53 -4.80 1.26 0.99
C SER A 53 -3.75 0.46 1.74
N GLN A 54 -4.05 -0.03 2.95
CA GLN A 54 -3.06 -0.64 3.84
C GLN A 54 -3.08 -2.17 3.83
N ALA A 55 -4.25 -2.80 3.76
CA ALA A 55 -4.38 -4.25 3.80
C ALA A 55 -4.35 -4.88 2.40
N ILE A 56 -4.98 -4.23 1.41
CA ILE A 56 -4.99 -4.71 0.02
C ILE A 56 -3.78 -4.15 -0.76
N GLY A 57 -3.45 -2.88 -0.51
CA GLY A 57 -2.46 -2.13 -1.26
C GLY A 57 -3.12 -1.33 -2.38
N ASP A 58 -2.91 -0.02 -2.37
CA ASP A 58 -3.47 0.92 -3.34
C ASP A 58 -2.69 1.03 -4.65
N ARG A 59 -1.47 0.50 -4.70
CA ARG A 59 -0.52 0.73 -5.79
C ARG A 59 -0.04 -0.55 -6.45
N VAL A 60 0.29 -0.42 -7.73
CA VAL A 60 1.01 -1.44 -8.50
C VAL A 60 2.22 -0.84 -9.19
N LEU A 61 3.28 -1.63 -9.32
CA LEU A 61 4.55 -1.21 -9.89
C LEU A 61 4.73 -1.71 -11.32
N PHE A 62 5.59 -1.02 -12.08
CA PHE A 62 5.93 -1.34 -13.45
C PHE A 62 7.44 -1.39 -13.66
N ALA A 63 7.86 -2.25 -14.59
CA ALA A 63 9.23 -2.26 -15.07
C ALA A 63 9.58 -0.98 -15.85
N VAL A 64 10.89 -0.76 -16.04
CA VAL A 64 11.43 0.35 -16.83
C VAL A 64 10.78 0.38 -18.21
N ASP A 65 10.23 1.53 -18.57
CA ASP A 65 9.61 1.78 -19.87
C ASP A 65 8.43 0.87 -20.27
N GLN A 66 7.82 0.19 -19.30
CA GLN A 66 6.70 -0.73 -19.53
C GLN A 66 5.39 -0.21 -18.93
N SER A 67 4.28 -0.63 -19.54
CA SER A 67 2.92 -0.54 -18.97
C SER A 67 2.25 -1.91 -18.81
N THR A 68 3.01 -2.99 -18.97
CA THR A 68 2.53 -4.37 -18.79
C THR A 68 2.42 -4.70 -17.31
N LEU A 69 1.31 -5.31 -16.90
CA LEU A 69 1.08 -5.77 -15.53
C LEU A 69 1.79 -7.09 -15.26
N GLY A 70 2.78 -7.08 -14.37
CA GLY A 70 3.42 -8.29 -13.86
C GLY A 70 2.50 -9.10 -12.93
N PRO A 71 2.89 -10.34 -12.56
CA PRO A 71 2.05 -11.21 -11.73
C PRO A 71 1.66 -10.61 -10.37
N GLU A 72 2.58 -9.91 -9.70
CA GLU A 72 2.31 -9.23 -8.44
C GLU A 72 1.27 -8.11 -8.61
N ALA A 73 1.43 -7.27 -9.64
CA ALA A 73 0.47 -6.22 -9.96
C ALA A 73 -0.92 -6.79 -10.26
N GLN A 74 -1.00 -7.91 -10.99
CA GLN A 74 -2.26 -8.60 -11.26
C GLN A 74 -2.90 -9.18 -10.00
N ALA A 75 -2.11 -9.69 -9.06
CA ALA A 75 -2.60 -10.19 -7.77
C ALA A 75 -3.20 -9.04 -6.93
N THR A 76 -2.48 -7.92 -6.79
CA THR A 76 -2.97 -6.73 -6.08
C THR A 76 -4.23 -6.17 -6.74
N LEU A 77 -4.24 -5.96 -8.05
CA LEU A 77 -5.43 -5.48 -8.77
C LEU A 77 -6.60 -6.47 -8.68
N GLY A 78 -6.32 -7.78 -8.60
CA GLY A 78 -7.34 -8.79 -8.36
C GLY A 78 -8.03 -8.61 -7.01
N ALA A 79 -7.26 -8.37 -5.95
CA ALA A 79 -7.79 -8.07 -4.62
C ALA A 79 -8.52 -6.72 -4.58
N GLN A 80 -7.99 -5.69 -5.25
CA GLN A 80 -8.68 -4.40 -5.40
C GLN A 80 -10.03 -4.55 -6.11
N ALA A 81 -10.09 -5.35 -7.18
CA ALA A 81 -11.33 -5.61 -7.91
C ALA A 81 -12.37 -6.27 -7.01
N GLN A 82 -11.98 -7.31 -6.26
CA GLN A 82 -12.88 -7.99 -5.33
C GLN A 82 -13.48 -7.01 -4.32
N TRP A 83 -12.65 -6.13 -3.77
CA TRP A 83 -13.10 -5.12 -2.82
C TRP A 83 -14.03 -4.08 -3.45
N LEU A 84 -13.71 -3.59 -4.65
CA LEU A 84 -14.56 -2.63 -5.38
C LEU A 84 -15.92 -3.22 -5.76
N LEU A 85 -15.99 -4.54 -5.97
CA LEU A 85 -17.24 -5.24 -6.25
C LEU A 85 -18.15 -5.35 -5.01
N THR A 86 -17.57 -5.49 -3.81
CA THR A 86 -18.35 -5.55 -2.57
C THR A 86 -18.67 -4.18 -1.98
N ASN A 87 -17.94 -3.14 -2.38
CA ASN A 87 -18.10 -1.77 -1.89
C ASN A 87 -18.52 -0.84 -3.04
N THR A 88 -19.78 -0.96 -3.47
CA THR A 88 -20.29 -0.33 -4.69
C THR A 88 -20.42 1.18 -4.62
N ASP A 89 -20.48 1.75 -3.42
CA ASP A 89 -20.67 3.19 -3.18
C ASP A 89 -19.42 4.02 -3.53
N TYR A 90 -18.27 3.36 -3.66
CA TYR A 90 -17.02 4.01 -4.05
C TYR A 90 -16.87 4.08 -5.56
N THR A 91 -16.32 5.18 -6.04
CA THR A 91 -15.67 5.26 -7.35
C THR A 91 -14.15 5.25 -7.15
N ALA A 92 -13.40 4.98 -8.22
CA ALA A 92 -11.96 4.98 -8.17
C ALA A 92 -11.35 5.79 -9.32
N THR A 93 -10.33 6.57 -8.98
CA THR A 93 -9.46 7.24 -9.95
C THR A 93 -8.09 6.56 -9.92
N ILE A 94 -7.64 6.09 -11.09
CA ILE A 94 -6.37 5.41 -11.26
C ILE A 94 -5.36 6.41 -11.78
N GLU A 95 -4.37 6.73 -10.95
CA GLU A 95 -3.34 7.72 -11.21
C GLU A 95 -2.08 7.03 -11.75
N GLY A 96 -1.67 7.38 -12.96
CA GLY A 96 -0.48 6.84 -13.61
C GLY A 96 0.75 7.72 -13.43
N HIS A 97 1.86 7.12 -13.03
CA HIS A 97 3.13 7.80 -12.76
C HIS A 97 4.30 7.16 -13.51
N ALA A 98 5.33 7.96 -13.76
CA ALA A 98 6.61 7.53 -14.32
C ALA A 98 7.78 8.11 -13.53
N ASP A 99 8.97 7.56 -13.75
CA ASP A 99 10.19 8.08 -13.15
C ASP A 99 10.69 9.34 -13.88
N GLU A 100 11.77 9.94 -13.40
CA GLU A 100 12.24 11.24 -13.87
C GLU A 100 12.88 11.21 -15.27
N GLN A 101 13.20 10.02 -15.78
CA GLN A 101 13.98 9.80 -16.98
C GLN A 101 13.15 10.09 -18.25
N GLY A 102 13.77 10.72 -19.26
CA GLY A 102 13.09 11.05 -20.52
C GLY A 102 12.28 12.35 -20.48
N THR A 103 11.55 12.65 -21.56
CA THR A 103 10.81 13.92 -21.70
C THR A 103 9.54 13.93 -20.85
N ARG A 104 9.01 15.12 -20.59
CA ARG A 104 7.76 15.29 -19.84
C ARG A 104 6.58 14.66 -20.58
N GLU A 105 6.46 14.94 -21.86
CA GLU A 105 5.37 14.50 -22.73
C GLU A 105 5.37 12.98 -22.87
N TYR A 106 6.56 12.39 -23.00
CA TYR A 106 6.73 10.94 -23.03
C TYR A 106 6.21 10.29 -21.74
N ASN A 107 6.63 10.82 -20.59
CA ASN A 107 6.22 10.29 -19.29
C ASN A 107 4.73 10.50 -19.00
N LEU A 108 4.15 11.60 -19.47
CA LEU A 108 2.70 11.80 -19.39
C LEU A 108 1.95 10.72 -20.19
N ALA A 109 2.41 10.40 -21.39
CA ALA A 109 1.84 9.32 -22.20
C ALA A 109 2.06 7.93 -21.56
N LEU A 110 3.25 7.67 -21.00
CA LEU A 110 3.56 6.41 -20.33
C LEU A 110 2.71 6.22 -19.06
N GLY A 111 2.54 7.26 -18.25
CA GLY A 111 1.63 7.26 -17.11
C GLY A 111 0.18 6.96 -17.53
N ALA A 112 -0.30 7.54 -18.63
CA ALA A 112 -1.64 7.28 -19.15
C ALA A 112 -1.81 5.81 -19.56
N ARG A 113 -0.81 5.21 -20.23
CA ARG A 113 -0.82 3.78 -20.56
C ARG A 113 -0.86 2.89 -19.32
N ARG A 114 -0.12 3.23 -18.27
CA ARG A 114 -0.11 2.48 -17.00
C ARG A 114 -1.47 2.55 -16.28
N ALA A 115 -2.05 3.74 -16.18
CA ALA A 115 -3.36 3.92 -15.60
C ALA A 115 -4.43 3.14 -16.37
N ASN A 116 -4.40 3.21 -17.70
CA ASN A 116 -5.31 2.44 -18.56
C ASN A 116 -5.11 0.93 -18.40
N ALA A 117 -3.87 0.43 -18.34
CA ALA A 117 -3.63 -1.00 -18.14
C ALA A 117 -4.25 -1.53 -16.84
N ALA A 118 -4.09 -0.79 -15.74
CA ALA A 118 -4.74 -1.12 -14.47
C ALA A 118 -6.28 -1.03 -14.57
N ARG A 119 -6.82 0.01 -15.23
CA ARG A 119 -8.27 0.16 -15.46
C ARG A 119 -8.86 -1.01 -16.22
N GLU A 120 -8.28 -1.37 -17.36
CA GLU A 120 -8.77 -2.46 -18.20
C GLU A 120 -8.70 -3.80 -17.47
N PHE A 121 -7.66 -4.00 -16.64
CA PHE A 121 -7.60 -5.19 -15.80
C PHE A 121 -8.76 -5.22 -14.79
N LEU A 122 -9.04 -4.13 -14.07
CA LEU A 122 -10.17 -4.08 -13.13
C LEU A 122 -11.52 -4.31 -13.83
N ILE A 123 -11.70 -3.76 -15.04
CA ILE A 123 -12.89 -4.00 -15.86
C ILE A 123 -13.00 -5.48 -16.25
N SER A 124 -11.88 -6.10 -16.66
CA SER A 124 -11.86 -7.54 -16.98
C SER A 124 -12.22 -8.43 -15.79
N ARG A 125 -12.07 -7.91 -14.56
CA ARG A 125 -12.49 -8.57 -13.31
C ARG A 125 -13.92 -8.23 -12.89
N GLY A 126 -14.66 -7.46 -13.68
CA GLY A 126 -16.08 -7.18 -13.49
C GLY A 126 -16.39 -5.82 -12.87
N VAL A 127 -15.39 -4.99 -12.53
CA VAL A 127 -15.66 -3.64 -12.02
C VAL A 127 -16.24 -2.79 -13.14
N ALA A 128 -17.38 -2.15 -12.90
CA ALA A 128 -18.05 -1.32 -13.90
C ALA A 128 -17.14 -0.16 -14.35
N GLY A 129 -16.88 -0.05 -15.65
CA GLY A 129 -15.98 0.97 -16.21
C GLY A 129 -16.45 2.42 -15.98
N SER A 130 -17.73 2.64 -15.67
CA SER A 130 -18.29 3.94 -15.27
C SER A 130 -17.84 4.40 -13.87
N ARG A 131 -17.43 3.46 -13.01
CA ARG A 131 -16.88 3.74 -11.67
C ARG A 131 -15.37 4.01 -11.69
N LEU A 132 -14.73 3.85 -12.84
CA LEU A 132 -13.28 3.91 -12.98
C LEU A 132 -12.86 5.06 -13.90
N LYS A 133 -12.14 6.02 -13.33
CA LYS A 133 -11.50 7.13 -14.05
C LYS A 133 -9.99 6.92 -14.09
N THR A 134 -9.31 7.55 -15.04
CA THR A 134 -7.85 7.52 -15.16
C THR A 134 -7.30 8.92 -15.27
N VAL A 135 -6.18 9.17 -14.60
CA VAL A 135 -5.41 10.42 -14.70
C VAL A 135 -3.94 10.05 -14.86
N SER A 136 -3.19 10.84 -15.62
CA SER A 136 -1.73 10.69 -15.71
C SER A 136 -1.05 11.92 -15.14
N TYR A 137 -0.10 11.71 -14.25
CA TYR A 137 0.81 12.77 -13.78
C TYR A 137 2.20 12.63 -14.41
N GLY A 138 2.46 11.56 -15.15
CA GLY A 138 3.80 11.25 -15.64
C GLY A 138 4.84 11.36 -14.51
N LYS A 139 5.84 12.21 -14.71
CA LYS A 139 6.92 12.44 -13.74
C LYS A 139 6.70 13.63 -12.80
N GLU A 140 5.51 14.24 -12.80
CA GLU A 140 5.23 15.49 -12.06
C GLU A 140 4.92 15.25 -10.57
N ARG A 141 4.65 14.01 -10.15
CA ARG A 141 4.33 13.64 -8.76
C ARG A 141 5.16 12.43 -8.28
N PRO A 142 6.49 12.59 -8.11
CA PRO A 142 7.34 11.54 -7.57
C PRO A 142 7.02 11.29 -6.07
N ILE A 143 7.15 10.04 -5.62
CA ILE A 143 7.16 9.71 -4.19
C ILE A 143 8.57 9.87 -3.64
N GLU A 144 9.57 9.50 -4.43
CA GLU A 144 10.98 9.58 -4.06
C GLU A 144 11.71 10.49 -5.06
N ILE A 145 12.56 11.38 -4.56
CA ILE A 145 13.35 12.30 -5.38
C ILE A 145 14.81 11.91 -5.21
N CYS A 146 15.30 11.10 -6.15
CA CYS A 146 16.65 10.57 -6.16
C CYS A 146 16.98 10.02 -7.55
N SER A 147 18.27 9.99 -7.87
CA SER A 147 18.77 9.54 -9.17
C SER A 147 19.39 8.14 -9.11
N ASP A 148 18.67 7.17 -8.52
CA ASP A 148 19.06 5.76 -8.52
C ASP A 148 17.89 4.84 -8.94
N GLU A 149 18.20 3.60 -9.31
CA GLU A 149 17.20 2.64 -9.77
C GLU A 149 16.19 2.22 -8.68
N ALA A 150 16.63 2.12 -7.42
CA ALA A 150 15.73 1.80 -6.31
C ALA A 150 14.64 2.88 -6.14
N CYS A 151 15.00 4.13 -6.38
CA CYS A 151 14.11 5.29 -6.40
C CYS A 151 13.14 5.24 -7.59
N TYR A 152 13.68 5.05 -8.80
CA TYR A 152 12.90 5.02 -10.02
C TYR A 152 11.83 3.93 -9.99
N SER A 153 12.17 2.75 -9.46
CA SER A 153 11.23 1.63 -9.34
C SER A 153 9.97 1.96 -8.54
N LYS A 154 10.08 2.77 -7.49
CA LYS A 154 8.94 3.22 -6.67
C LYS A 154 8.09 4.27 -7.40
N ASN A 155 8.71 5.06 -8.28
CA ASN A 155 8.01 6.10 -9.05
C ASN A 155 7.26 5.54 -10.27
N ARG A 156 7.68 4.40 -10.81
CA ARG A 156 6.99 3.68 -11.90
C ARG A 156 5.78 2.91 -11.37
N ARG A 157 4.65 3.60 -11.19
CA ARG A 157 3.47 3.02 -10.55
C ARG A 157 2.14 3.48 -11.15
N ALA A 158 1.09 2.76 -10.82
CA ALA A 158 -0.28 3.25 -10.85
C ALA A 158 -0.86 3.19 -9.43
N VAL A 159 -1.63 4.20 -9.03
CA VAL A 159 -2.25 4.30 -7.71
C VAL A 159 -3.76 4.38 -7.86
N THR A 160 -4.50 3.53 -7.16
CA THR A 160 -5.95 3.53 -7.13
C THR A 160 -6.42 4.38 -5.95
N VAL A 161 -6.99 5.54 -6.24
CA VAL A 161 -7.53 6.47 -5.24
C VAL A 161 -9.04 6.33 -5.18
N LEU A 162 -9.57 6.03 -4.01
CA LEU A 162 -11.02 5.90 -3.80
C LEU A 162 -11.66 7.29 -3.62
N THR A 163 -12.87 7.46 -4.14
CA THR A 163 -13.70 8.64 -3.93
C THR A 163 -15.11 8.19 -3.61
N THR A 164 -15.71 8.76 -2.56
CA THR A 164 -17.15 8.61 -2.28
C THR A 164 -17.87 9.79 -2.92
N ASP A 165 -18.88 9.51 -3.73
CA ASP A 165 -19.77 10.56 -4.20
C ASP A 165 -20.68 10.95 -3.02
N LEU A 166 -20.23 11.89 -2.17
CA LEU A 166 -21.03 12.45 -1.07
C LEU A 166 -22.17 13.37 -1.55
N THR A 167 -22.59 13.25 -2.80
CA THR A 167 -23.70 14.03 -3.35
C THR A 167 -25.02 13.30 -3.11
N GLY A 168 -25.56 13.50 -1.91
CA GLY A 168 -26.98 13.36 -1.58
C GLY A 168 -27.47 14.65 -0.97
#